data_AF-A0A7C5RYJ4-F1
#
_entry.id   AF-A0A7C5RYJ4-F1
#
_cell.length_a   1.000
_cell.length_b   1.000
_cell.length_c   1.000
_cell.angle_alpha   90.00
_cell.angle_beta   90.00
_cell.angle_gamma   90.00
#
_symmetry.space_group_name_H-M   'P 1'
#
loop_
_entity.id
_entity.type
_entity.pdbx_description
1 polymer ?
#
loop_
_entity_poly.entity_id
_entity_poly.type
_entity_poly.pdbx_seq_one_letter_code
_entity_poly.pdbx_strand_id
1 'polypeptide(L)'
;MGVFGNLGSGKTMLLTVFALRLVERGDYEVYANYTIRHPKIRKITPLELININPLEKRALLILDEVYAWLDSRVSTSTLNRYLSWIILQSRKRNMDIIYSAQLLRLPDIRLKELSDIIVLAENRQSGFFYKFIWQKGLSIFSKKILLPYQQAKNYFNLYDTREIVEPIFFEKMRSEIMGEIDIKSLNTEIDKIVDMVMPKIKDRKITKSLIEAVLLEIGKPRSLTDIIYGKLKLRGI
;
A
#
# COMPACT_ATOMS: atom_id res chain seq x y z
N MET A 1 -13.65 -6.61 -13.66
CA MET A 1 -12.79 -7.67 -14.25
C MET A 1 -11.60 -7.92 -13.34
N GLY A 2 -11.41 -9.17 -12.90
CA GLY A 2 -10.26 -9.56 -12.09
C GLY A 2 -9.19 -10.28 -12.90
N VAL A 3 -7.93 -9.88 -12.78
CA VAL A 3 -6.77 -10.46 -13.48
C VAL A 3 -5.86 -11.17 -12.47
N PHE A 4 -5.68 -12.48 -12.63
CA PHE A 4 -5.00 -13.33 -11.67
C PHE A 4 -3.81 -14.06 -12.28
N GLY A 5 -2.79 -14.34 -11.48
CA GLY A 5 -1.61 -15.10 -11.90
C GLY A 5 -0.38 -14.74 -11.09
N ASN A 6 0.67 -15.56 -11.22
CA ASN A 6 1.91 -15.40 -10.46
C ASN A 6 2.64 -14.08 -10.77
N LEU A 7 3.64 -13.74 -9.96
CA LEU A 7 4.52 -12.61 -10.25
C LEU A 7 5.13 -12.77 -11.66
N GLY A 8 5.24 -11.66 -12.40
CA GLY A 8 5.77 -11.68 -13.77
C GLY A 8 4.84 -12.28 -14.83
N SER A 9 3.58 -12.62 -14.51
CA SER A 9 2.63 -13.19 -15.48
C SER A 9 2.00 -12.19 -16.46
N GLY A 10 2.40 -10.91 -16.40
CA GLY A 10 1.90 -9.86 -17.30
C GLY A 10 0.56 -9.25 -16.89
N LYS A 11 0.17 -9.30 -15.61
CA LYS A 11 -1.09 -8.71 -15.10
C LYS A 11 -1.13 -7.19 -15.25
N THR A 12 -0.12 -6.49 -14.70
CA THR A 12 0.04 -5.03 -14.78
C THR A 12 0.10 -4.55 -16.23
N MET A 13 0.75 -5.33 -17.10
CA MET A 13 0.75 -5.04 -18.53
C MET A 13 -0.67 -5.08 -19.11
N LEU A 14 -1.44 -6.13 -18.82
CA LEU A 14 -2.82 -6.25 -19.31
C LEU A 14 -3.70 -5.11 -18.80
N LEU A 15 -3.61 -4.79 -17.51
CA LEU A 15 -4.27 -3.62 -16.90
C LEU A 15 -3.95 -2.34 -17.69
N THR A 16 -2.68 -2.09 -17.94
CA THR A 16 -2.18 -0.92 -18.68
C THR A 16 -2.71 -0.89 -20.12
N VAL A 17 -2.71 -2.03 -20.82
CA VAL A 17 -3.25 -2.12 -22.20
C VAL A 17 -4.74 -1.77 -22.24
N PHE A 18 -5.53 -2.23 -21.27
CA PHE A 18 -6.95 -1.84 -21.19
C PHE A 18 -7.12 -0.36 -20.87
N ALA A 19 -6.33 0.18 -19.93
CA ALA A 19 -6.35 1.59 -19.57
C ALA A 19 -6.10 2.48 -20.79
N LEU A 20 -5.06 2.19 -21.56
CA LEU A 20 -4.69 2.92 -22.78
C LEU A 20 -5.78 2.86 -23.84
N ARG A 21 -6.26 1.65 -24.17
CA ARG A 21 -7.30 1.49 -25.19
C ARG A 21 -8.59 2.23 -24.84
N LEU A 22 -8.98 2.26 -23.56
CA LEU A 22 -10.23 2.88 -23.14
C LEU A 22 -10.09 4.40 -22.98
N VAL A 23 -8.94 4.91 -22.55
CA VAL A 23 -8.70 6.36 -22.50
C VAL A 23 -8.57 6.96 -23.91
N GLU A 24 -8.00 6.23 -24.86
CA GLU A 24 -7.86 6.66 -26.26
C GLU A 24 -9.20 6.74 -27.00
N ARG A 25 -10.16 5.85 -26.65
CA ARG A 25 -11.53 5.92 -27.16
C ARG A 25 -12.28 7.17 -26.69
N GLY A 26 -11.91 7.72 -25.54
CA GLY A 26 -12.47 8.97 -25.01
C GLY A 26 -13.75 8.82 -24.18
N ASP A 27 -14.30 7.60 -24.09
CA ASP A 27 -15.53 7.27 -23.34
C ASP A 27 -15.30 7.18 -21.81
N TYR A 28 -14.03 7.01 -21.41
CA TYR A 28 -13.65 6.77 -20.03
C TYR A 28 -12.73 7.85 -19.47
N GLU A 29 -13.01 8.26 -18.24
CA GLU A 29 -12.00 8.82 -17.35
C GLU A 29 -11.27 7.67 -16.66
N VAL A 30 -9.95 7.62 -16.79
CA VAL A 30 -9.18 6.47 -16.33
C VAL A 30 -8.31 6.84 -15.14
N TYR A 31 -8.48 6.08 -14.06
CA TYR A 31 -7.77 6.24 -12.80
C TYR A 31 -7.02 4.96 -12.47
N ALA A 32 -5.79 5.07 -11.94
CA ALA A 32 -4.97 3.92 -11.58
C ALA A 32 -4.31 4.09 -10.21
N ASN A 33 -4.06 3.01 -9.47
CA ASN A 33 -3.30 3.07 -8.21
C ASN A 33 -1.78 2.99 -8.38
N TYR A 34 -1.32 2.83 -9.61
CA TYR A 34 0.09 2.84 -10.00
C TYR A 34 0.29 3.80 -11.18
N THR A 35 1.54 4.09 -11.49
CA THR A 35 1.91 5.04 -12.53
C THR A 35 1.74 4.40 -13.91
N ILE A 36 0.85 4.96 -14.71
CA ILE A 36 0.75 4.70 -16.15
C ILE A 36 1.17 5.98 -16.88
N ARG A 37 2.17 5.89 -17.74
CA ARG A 37 2.73 7.03 -18.49
C ARG A 37 1.80 7.43 -19.63
N HIS A 38 0.73 8.12 -19.29
CA HIS A 38 -0.22 8.69 -20.24
C HIS A 38 -0.89 9.94 -19.65
N PRO A 39 -0.94 11.08 -20.37
CA PRO A 39 -1.39 12.36 -19.82
C PRO A 39 -2.86 12.39 -19.37
N LYS A 40 -3.69 11.51 -19.94
CA LYS A 40 -5.12 11.41 -19.60
C LYS A 40 -5.44 10.32 -18.55
N ILE A 41 -4.43 9.62 -18.04
CA ILE A 41 -4.61 8.61 -16.98
C ILE A 41 -4.12 9.21 -15.67
N ARG A 42 -4.99 9.26 -14.65
CA ARG A 42 -4.66 9.84 -13.35
C ARG A 42 -4.28 8.77 -12.34
N LYS A 43 -3.09 8.89 -11.74
CA LYS A 43 -2.76 8.11 -10.55
C LYS A 43 -3.59 8.61 -9.37
N ILE A 44 -4.14 7.69 -8.58
CA ILE A 44 -4.99 7.99 -7.43
C ILE A 44 -4.54 7.22 -6.18
N THR A 45 -4.81 7.82 -5.04
CA THR A 45 -4.70 7.23 -3.71
C THR A 45 -6.05 6.65 -3.26
N PRO A 46 -6.09 5.81 -2.21
CA PRO A 46 -7.35 5.31 -1.66
C PRO A 46 -8.30 6.43 -1.20
N LEU A 47 -7.77 7.52 -0.65
CA LEU A 47 -8.58 8.66 -0.20
C LEU A 47 -9.20 9.43 -1.38
N GLU A 48 -8.47 9.57 -2.48
CA GLU A 48 -9.00 10.22 -3.68
C GLU A 48 -10.14 9.43 -4.31
N LEU A 49 -10.16 8.10 -4.16
CA LEU A 49 -11.25 7.25 -4.66
C LEU A 49 -12.62 7.67 -4.11
N ILE A 50 -12.66 8.21 -2.88
CA ILE A 50 -13.86 8.69 -2.21
C ILE A 50 -14.54 9.82 -3.01
N ASN A 51 -13.72 10.63 -3.68
CA ASN A 51 -14.17 11.82 -4.39
C ASN A 51 -14.48 11.55 -5.87
N ILE A 52 -14.27 10.32 -6.35
CA ILE A 52 -14.58 9.96 -7.73
C ILE A 52 -16.09 9.67 -7.84
N ASN A 53 -16.80 10.62 -8.45
CA ASN A 53 -18.21 10.49 -8.77
C ASN A 53 -18.45 10.96 -10.21
N PRO A 54 -18.31 10.06 -11.20
CA PRO A 54 -18.43 10.42 -12.60
C PRO A 54 -19.86 10.86 -12.93
N LEU A 55 -20.02 12.07 -13.48
CA LEU A 55 -21.31 12.64 -13.88
C LEU A 55 -21.58 12.48 -15.38
N GLU A 56 -20.56 12.70 -16.22
CA GLU A 56 -20.72 12.77 -17.69
C GLU A 56 -20.11 11.57 -18.42
N LYS A 57 -18.92 11.11 -17.99
CA LYS A 57 -18.20 9.98 -18.58
C LYS A 57 -18.17 8.78 -17.64
N ARG A 58 -17.95 7.58 -18.17
CA ARG A 58 -17.71 6.41 -17.29
C ARG A 58 -16.34 6.54 -16.63
N ALA A 59 -16.24 6.19 -15.35
CA ALA A 59 -14.93 6.05 -14.72
C ALA A 59 -14.42 4.62 -14.88
N LEU A 60 -13.14 4.47 -15.23
CA LEU A 60 -12.43 3.20 -15.21
C LEU A 60 -11.41 3.23 -14.09
N LEU A 61 -11.55 2.35 -13.11
CA LEU A 61 -10.56 2.13 -12.07
C LEU A 61 -9.66 0.95 -12.44
N ILE A 62 -8.35 1.19 -12.47
CA ILE A 62 -7.31 0.20 -12.73
C ILE A 62 -6.52 -0.01 -11.43
N LEU A 63 -6.72 -1.16 -10.78
CA LEU A 63 -6.15 -1.43 -9.46
C LEU A 63 -5.17 -2.60 -9.52
N ASP A 64 -3.87 -2.31 -9.63
CA ASP A 64 -2.85 -3.35 -9.50
C ASP A 64 -2.69 -3.75 -8.03
N GLU A 65 -2.49 -5.05 -7.77
CA GLU A 65 -2.34 -5.57 -6.41
C GLU A 65 -3.45 -5.11 -5.45
N VAL A 66 -4.71 -5.33 -5.86
CA VAL A 66 -5.89 -4.74 -5.21
C VAL A 66 -5.99 -5.00 -3.69
N TYR A 67 -5.35 -6.07 -3.20
CA TYR A 67 -5.26 -6.39 -1.78
C TYR A 67 -4.53 -5.31 -0.97
N ALA A 68 -3.63 -4.52 -1.56
CA ALA A 68 -3.01 -3.38 -0.88
C ALA A 68 -4.06 -2.37 -0.40
N TRP A 69 -5.19 -2.27 -1.09
CA TRP A 69 -6.30 -1.36 -0.77
C TRP A 69 -7.49 -2.08 -0.13
N LEU A 70 -7.59 -3.40 -0.23
CA LEU A 70 -8.76 -4.17 0.21
C LEU A 70 -8.41 -5.35 1.11
N ASP A 71 -7.30 -5.27 1.84
CA ASP A 71 -6.87 -6.35 2.71
C ASP A 71 -7.96 -6.68 3.74
N SER A 72 -8.46 -7.92 3.65
CA SER A 72 -9.51 -8.47 4.49
C SER A 72 -9.11 -8.58 5.96
N ARG A 73 -7.80 -8.59 6.25
CA ARG A 73 -7.26 -8.72 7.61
C ARG A 73 -7.37 -7.43 8.44
N VAL A 74 -7.60 -6.28 7.81
CA VAL A 74 -7.77 -4.96 8.46
C VAL A 74 -9.20 -4.41 8.25
N SER A 75 -10.16 -5.32 8.03
CA SER A 75 -11.57 -5.05 7.68
C SER A 75 -12.36 -4.20 8.68
N THR A 76 -11.81 -3.94 9.87
CA THR A 76 -12.41 -3.08 10.91
C THR A 76 -12.21 -1.59 10.66
N SER A 77 -11.27 -1.19 9.81
CA SER A 77 -11.04 0.22 9.50
C SER A 77 -12.19 0.81 8.67
N THR A 78 -12.65 2.01 9.03
CA THR A 78 -13.75 2.73 8.34
C THR A 78 -13.46 2.89 6.84
N LEU A 79 -12.20 3.11 6.48
CA LEU A 79 -11.77 3.29 5.10
C LEU A 79 -11.86 2.00 4.27
N ASN A 80 -11.43 0.84 4.79
CA ASN A 80 -11.59 -0.43 4.08
C ASN A 80 -13.06 -0.77 3.83
N ARG A 81 -13.91 -0.57 4.83
CA ARG A 81 -15.37 -0.75 4.67
C ARG A 81 -15.95 0.17 3.60
N TYR A 82 -15.51 1.43 3.58
CA TYR A 82 -15.98 2.41 2.61
C TYR A 82 -15.52 2.09 1.18
N LEU A 83 -14.25 1.71 0.98
CA LEU A 83 -13.73 1.30 -0.33
C LEU A 83 -14.42 0.03 -0.83
N SER A 84 -14.66 -0.94 0.05
CA SER A 84 -15.43 -2.14 -0.27
C SER A 84 -16.84 -1.78 -0.71
N TRP A 85 -17.47 -0.81 -0.05
CA TRP A 85 -18.79 -0.30 -0.44
C TRP A 85 -18.77 0.43 -1.79
N ILE A 86 -17.76 1.25 -2.09
CA ILE A 86 -17.61 1.88 -3.42
C ILE A 86 -17.56 0.81 -4.52
N ILE A 87 -16.75 -0.22 -4.33
CA ILE A 87 -16.57 -1.30 -5.31
C ILE A 87 -17.88 -2.07 -5.50
N LEU A 88 -18.57 -2.39 -4.42
CA LEU A 88 -19.89 -3.04 -4.45
C LEU A 88 -20.95 -2.20 -5.16
N GLN A 89 -20.87 -0.87 -5.07
CA GLN A 89 -21.81 0.06 -5.72
C GLN A 89 -21.28 0.60 -7.07
N SER A 90 -20.19 0.05 -7.61
CA SER A 90 -19.53 0.53 -8.83
C SER A 90 -20.49 0.72 -10.02
N ARG A 91 -21.38 -0.24 -10.27
CA ARG A 91 -22.40 -0.14 -11.34
C ARG A 91 -23.34 1.06 -11.18
N LYS A 92 -23.81 1.34 -9.96
CA LYS A 92 -24.67 2.49 -9.68
C LYS A 92 -23.93 3.82 -9.76
N ARG A 93 -22.61 3.78 -9.65
CA ARG A 93 -21.70 4.92 -9.76
C ARG A 93 -21.16 5.10 -11.17
N ASN A 94 -21.63 4.36 -12.17
CA ASN A 94 -21.12 4.40 -13.54
C ASN A 94 -19.59 4.15 -13.61
N MET A 95 -19.10 3.24 -12.76
CA MET A 95 -17.69 2.89 -12.64
C MET A 95 -17.44 1.45 -13.09
N ASP A 96 -16.49 1.27 -14.00
CA ASP A 96 -15.93 -0.04 -14.35
C ASP A 96 -14.61 -0.25 -13.59
N ILE A 97 -14.39 -1.46 -13.09
CA ILE A 97 -13.21 -1.78 -12.29
C ILE A 97 -12.46 -2.94 -12.93
N ILE A 98 -11.18 -2.74 -13.20
CA ILE A 98 -10.24 -3.78 -13.58
C ILE A 98 -9.16 -3.85 -12.51
N TYR A 99 -8.91 -5.02 -11.97
CA TYR A 99 -7.95 -5.17 -10.89
C TYR A 99 -7.06 -6.39 -11.07
N SER A 100 -5.89 -6.41 -10.44
CA SER A 100 -5.04 -7.60 -10.36
C SER A 100 -4.91 -8.15 -8.95
N ALA A 101 -4.63 -9.45 -8.85
CA ALA A 101 -4.21 -10.11 -7.62
C ALA A 101 -3.28 -11.29 -7.92
N GLN A 102 -2.27 -11.50 -7.07
CA GLN A 102 -1.24 -12.53 -7.29
C GLN A 102 -1.72 -13.96 -6.98
N LEU A 103 -2.61 -14.13 -6.00
CA LEU A 103 -3.01 -15.46 -5.52
C LEU A 103 -4.50 -15.67 -5.74
N LEU A 104 -4.88 -16.75 -6.44
CA LEU A 104 -6.29 -17.17 -6.57
C LEU A 104 -6.95 -17.46 -5.21
N ARG A 105 -6.24 -17.54 -4.09
CA ARG A 105 -6.84 -17.82 -2.77
C ARG A 105 -6.99 -16.61 -1.84
N LEU A 106 -6.43 -15.45 -2.19
CA LEU A 106 -6.40 -14.27 -1.31
C LEU A 106 -7.37 -13.11 -1.61
N PRO A 107 -7.89 -12.88 -2.84
CA PRO A 107 -8.94 -11.90 -3.02
C PRO A 107 -10.08 -12.29 -2.10
N ASP A 108 -10.63 -11.31 -1.37
CA ASP A 108 -11.90 -11.49 -0.69
C ASP A 108 -12.85 -12.21 -1.67
N ILE A 109 -13.42 -13.34 -1.26
CA ILE A 109 -14.31 -14.17 -2.07
C ILE A 109 -15.35 -13.28 -2.78
N ARG A 110 -15.76 -12.21 -2.11
CA ARG A 110 -16.63 -11.15 -2.64
C ARG A 110 -16.12 -10.52 -3.93
N LEU A 111 -14.84 -10.13 -4.05
CA LEU A 111 -14.32 -9.50 -5.28
C LEU A 111 -14.39 -10.43 -6.49
N LYS A 112 -14.18 -11.73 -6.27
CA LYS A 112 -14.31 -12.73 -7.33
C LYS A 112 -15.76 -12.94 -7.73
N GLU A 113 -16.66 -13.03 -6.76
CA GLU A 113 -18.10 -13.17 -7.00
C GLU A 113 -18.69 -11.93 -7.71
N LEU A 114 -18.14 -10.75 -7.46
CA LEU A 114 -18.55 -9.50 -8.11
C LEU A 114 -17.92 -9.31 -9.50
N SER A 115 -16.97 -10.16 -9.90
CA SER A 115 -16.27 -10.02 -11.16
C SER A 115 -17.00 -10.72 -12.30
N ASP A 116 -17.56 -9.92 -13.22
CA ASP A 116 -18.19 -10.43 -14.45
C ASP A 116 -17.20 -11.17 -15.38
N ILE A 117 -15.92 -10.81 -15.29
CA ILE A 117 -14.85 -11.37 -16.12
C ILE A 117 -13.66 -11.69 -15.22
N ILE A 118 -13.21 -12.94 -15.30
CA ILE A 118 -11.98 -13.43 -14.69
C ILE A 118 -10.96 -13.66 -15.80
N VAL A 119 -9.75 -13.14 -15.63
CA VAL A 119 -8.63 -13.38 -16.54
C VAL A 119 -7.53 -14.13 -15.78
N LEU A 120 -7.13 -15.28 -16.31
CA LEU A 120 -5.95 -16.00 -15.83
C LEU A 120 -4.77 -15.65 -16.74
N ALA A 121 -3.77 -15.00 -16.16
CA ALA A 121 -2.57 -14.54 -16.81
C ALA A 121 -1.40 -15.49 -16.52
N GLU A 122 -0.73 -15.92 -17.57
CA GLU A 122 0.45 -16.80 -17.52
C GLU A 122 1.56 -16.22 -18.39
N ASN A 123 2.79 -16.32 -17.91
CA ASN A 123 3.97 -16.04 -18.73
C ASN A 123 4.51 -17.37 -19.26
N ARG A 124 4.74 -17.45 -20.58
CA ARG A 124 5.36 -18.59 -21.25
C ARG A 124 6.48 -18.07 -22.18
N GLN A 125 7.33 -18.98 -22.67
CA GLN A 125 8.46 -18.60 -23.54
C GLN A 125 8.06 -17.76 -24.77
N SER A 126 6.88 -17.99 -25.35
CA SER A 126 6.40 -17.25 -26.52
C SER A 126 5.72 -15.91 -26.23
N GLY A 127 5.45 -15.59 -24.96
CA GLY A 127 4.78 -14.35 -24.55
C GLY A 127 3.83 -14.52 -23.37
N PHE A 128 2.89 -13.60 -23.26
CA PHE A 128 1.90 -13.57 -22.19
C PHE A 128 0.59 -14.18 -22.67
N PHE A 129 0.10 -15.18 -21.96
CA PHE A 129 -1.15 -15.87 -22.22
C PHE A 129 -2.22 -15.40 -21.25
N TYR A 130 -3.39 -15.06 -21.80
CA TYR A 130 -4.53 -14.59 -21.05
C TYR A 130 -5.75 -15.45 -21.37
N LYS A 131 -6.25 -16.18 -20.38
CA LYS A 131 -7.53 -16.89 -20.48
C LYS A 131 -8.61 -16.04 -19.85
N PHE A 132 -9.43 -15.41 -20.68
CA PHE A 132 -10.63 -14.69 -20.27
C PHE A 132 -11.75 -15.68 -20.03
N ILE A 133 -12.47 -15.51 -18.92
CA ILE A 133 -13.59 -16.33 -18.46
C ILE A 133 -14.71 -15.37 -18.12
N TRP A 134 -15.79 -15.38 -18.90
CA TRP A 134 -16.98 -14.57 -18.66
C TRP A 134 -17.99 -15.37 -17.85
N GLN A 135 -18.49 -14.77 -16.78
CA GLN A 135 -19.52 -15.35 -15.93
C GLN A 135 -20.86 -14.71 -16.29
N LYS A 136 -21.72 -15.42 -17.04
CA LYS A 136 -23.08 -14.97 -17.36
C LYS A 136 -24.08 -15.94 -16.75
N GLY A 137 -24.39 -15.75 -15.47
CA GLY A 137 -25.29 -16.66 -14.74
C GLY A 137 -24.74 -18.09 -14.72
N LEU A 138 -25.53 -19.04 -15.21
CA LEU A 138 -25.14 -20.46 -15.28
C LEU A 138 -24.21 -20.79 -16.47
N SER A 139 -24.03 -19.87 -17.42
CA SER A 139 -23.20 -20.09 -18.61
C SER A 139 -21.81 -19.48 -18.43
N ILE A 140 -20.78 -20.31 -18.63
CA ILE A 140 -19.37 -19.91 -18.58
C ILE A 140 -18.81 -19.97 -20.00
N PHE A 141 -18.37 -18.83 -20.52
CA PHE A 141 -17.63 -18.75 -21.79
C PHE A 141 -16.17 -18.43 -21.52
N SER A 142 -15.24 -18.98 -22.31
CA SER A 142 -13.83 -18.63 -22.18
C SER A 142 -13.12 -18.47 -23.51
N LYS A 143 -12.16 -17.54 -23.56
CA LYS A 143 -11.32 -17.24 -24.72
C LYS A 143 -9.88 -17.09 -24.29
N LYS A 144 -8.95 -17.66 -25.06
CA LYS A 144 -7.52 -17.50 -24.84
C LYS A 144 -6.96 -16.47 -25.81
N ILE A 145 -6.08 -15.61 -25.32
CA ILE A 145 -5.37 -14.60 -26.08
C ILE A 145 -3.88 -14.75 -25.77
N LEU A 146 -3.04 -14.72 -26.80
CA LEU A 146 -1.59 -14.62 -26.66
C LEU A 146 -1.18 -13.19 -27.04
N LEU A 147 -0.42 -12.54 -26.17
CA LEU A 147 0.35 -11.35 -26.51
C LEU A 147 1.83 -11.76 -26.65
N PRO A 148 2.34 -11.88 -27.89
CA PRO A 148 3.72 -12.26 -28.12
C PRO A 148 4.69 -11.26 -27.48
N TYR A 149 5.86 -11.74 -27.04
CA TYR A 149 6.87 -10.88 -26.40
C TYR A 149 7.28 -9.67 -27.24
N GLN A 150 7.37 -9.85 -28.55
CA GLN A 150 7.73 -8.77 -29.47
C GLN A 150 6.73 -7.60 -29.41
N GLN A 151 5.44 -7.91 -29.27
CA GLN A 151 4.39 -6.89 -29.11
C GLN A 151 4.34 -6.36 -27.66
N ALA A 152 4.56 -7.24 -26.68
CA ALA A 152 4.56 -6.88 -25.26
C ALA A 152 5.61 -5.81 -24.92
N LYS A 153 6.79 -5.87 -25.55
CA LYS A 153 7.88 -4.90 -25.37
C LYS A 153 7.45 -3.45 -25.59
N ASN A 154 6.48 -3.20 -26.46
CA ASN A 154 5.98 -1.85 -26.73
C ASN A 154 5.28 -1.22 -25.51
N TYR A 155 4.83 -2.03 -24.56
CA TYR A 155 4.10 -1.56 -23.38
C TYR A 155 4.97 -1.43 -22.12
N PHE A 156 6.16 -2.04 -22.08
CA PHE A 156 6.99 -2.07 -20.86
C PHE A 156 7.46 -0.69 -20.40
N ASN A 157 7.59 0.26 -21.32
CA ASN A 157 7.98 1.63 -20.99
C ASN A 157 6.82 2.49 -20.50
N LEU A 158 5.59 1.96 -20.46
CA LEU A 158 4.38 2.73 -20.13
C LEU A 158 3.99 2.61 -18.65
N TYR A 159 4.65 1.76 -17.88
CA TYR A 159 4.38 1.57 -16.46
C TYR A 159 5.62 1.04 -15.76
N ASP A 160 5.68 1.16 -14.43
CA ASP A 160 6.75 0.58 -13.63
C ASP A 160 6.27 -0.70 -12.94
N THR A 161 6.78 -1.85 -13.40
CA THR A 161 6.50 -3.17 -12.78
C THR A 161 6.94 -3.31 -11.33
N ARG A 162 7.87 -2.46 -10.87
CA ARG A 162 8.47 -2.54 -9.54
C ARG A 162 7.92 -1.46 -8.61
N GLU A 163 6.95 -0.68 -9.07
CA GLU A 163 6.27 0.30 -8.26
C GLU A 163 5.55 -0.39 -7.10
N ILE A 164 5.85 0.05 -5.89
CA ILE A 164 5.19 -0.44 -4.69
C ILE A 164 3.84 0.27 -4.58
N VAL A 165 2.75 -0.50 -4.63
CA VAL A 165 1.42 0.03 -4.33
C VAL A 165 1.30 0.21 -2.82
N GLU A 166 1.21 1.47 -2.39
CA GLU A 166 1.16 1.80 -0.97
C GLU A 166 -0.16 1.33 -0.33
N PRO A 167 -0.11 0.67 0.84
CA PRO A 167 -1.29 0.30 1.57
C PRO A 167 -1.93 1.52 2.24
N ILE A 168 -3.23 1.42 2.53
CA ILE A 168 -4.04 2.52 3.09
C ILE A 168 -3.47 3.10 4.39
N PHE A 169 -2.86 2.26 5.22
CA PHE A 169 -2.36 2.66 6.53
C PHE A 169 -0.88 3.03 6.52
N PHE A 170 -0.26 3.14 5.34
CA PHE A 170 1.19 3.32 5.24
C PHE A 170 1.69 4.53 6.04
N GLU A 171 1.06 5.70 5.89
CA GLU A 171 1.48 6.92 6.61
C GLU A 171 1.26 6.82 8.13
N LYS A 172 0.16 6.21 8.56
CA LYS A 172 -0.10 5.98 9.98
C LYS A 172 0.90 4.99 10.57
N MET A 173 1.12 3.85 9.91
CA MET A 173 2.11 2.84 10.31
C MET A 173 3.53 3.42 10.31
N ARG A 174 3.87 4.22 9.32
CA ARG A 174 5.16 4.92 9.23
C ARG A 174 5.32 5.88 10.42
N SER A 175 4.28 6.64 10.76
CA SER A 175 4.29 7.55 11.91
C SER A 175 4.43 6.79 13.24
N GLU A 176 3.72 5.67 13.40
CA GLU A 176 3.80 4.81 14.60
C GLU A 176 5.20 4.16 14.73
N ILE A 177 5.72 3.59 13.65
CA ILE A 177 7.06 2.97 13.62
C ILE A 177 8.14 4.02 13.87
N MET A 178 8.06 5.20 13.25
CA MET A 178 9.02 6.28 13.48
C MET A 178 8.95 6.77 14.93
N GLY A 179 7.75 6.92 15.49
CA GLY A 179 7.57 7.25 16.90
C GLY A 179 8.20 6.20 17.83
N GLU A 180 8.03 4.91 17.55
CA GLU A 180 8.67 3.85 18.33
C GLU A 180 10.20 3.82 18.18
N ILE A 181 10.71 4.06 16.97
CA ILE A 181 12.15 4.13 16.70
C ILE A 181 12.77 5.32 17.43
N ASP A 182 12.14 6.49 17.37
CA ASP A 182 12.59 7.69 18.08
C ASP A 182 12.59 7.48 19.60
N ILE A 183 11.54 6.85 20.15
CA ILE A 183 11.48 6.53 21.58
C ILE A 183 12.57 5.53 21.97
N LYS A 184 12.84 4.49 21.16
CA LYS A 184 13.92 3.51 21.43
C LYS A 184 15.30 4.15 21.30
N SER A 185 15.51 4.99 20.29
CA SER A 185 16.76 5.74 20.07
C SER A 185 17.03 6.70 21.23
N LEU A 186 16.02 7.47 21.62
CA LEU A 186 16.08 8.38 22.76
C LEU A 186 16.33 7.63 24.06
N ASN A 187 15.64 6.51 24.31
CA ASN A 187 15.92 5.66 25.47
C ASN A 187 17.35 5.11 25.47
N THR A 188 17.87 4.70 24.31
CA THR A 188 19.24 4.22 24.17
C THR A 188 20.26 5.34 24.47
N GLU A 189 19.99 6.57 24.02
CA GLU A 189 20.84 7.72 24.36
C GLU A 189 20.76 8.08 25.85
N ILE A 190 19.56 8.06 26.42
CA ILE A 190 19.33 8.27 27.85
C ILE A 190 20.08 7.21 28.66
N ASP A 191 20.01 5.93 28.29
CA ASP A 191 20.70 4.85 28.99
C ASP A 191 22.22 5.02 28.93
N LYS A 192 22.79 5.47 27.79
CA LYS A 192 24.21 5.83 27.70
C LYS A 192 24.58 6.98 28.65
N ILE A 193 23.72 7.99 28.76
CA ILE A 193 23.94 9.11 29.69
C ILE A 193 23.86 8.62 31.14
N VAL A 194 22.90 7.75 31.47
CA VAL A 194 22.82 7.11 32.79
C VAL A 194 24.12 6.36 33.10
N ASP A 195 24.66 5.59 32.15
CA ASP A 195 25.91 4.86 32.33
C ASP A 195 27.12 5.78 32.55
N MET A 196 27.12 6.99 31.97
CA MET A 196 28.14 8.02 32.21
C MET A 196 27.97 8.72 33.57
N VAL A 197 26.73 8.95 34.00
CA VAL A 197 26.40 9.64 35.26
C VAL A 197 26.63 8.72 36.47
N MET A 198 26.24 7.45 36.35
CA MET A 198 26.35 6.39 37.37
C MET A 198 27.68 6.38 38.15
N PRO A 199 28.86 6.24 37.50
CA PRO A 199 30.14 6.18 38.21
C PRO A 199 30.49 7.47 38.95
N LYS A 200 29.95 8.62 38.54
CA LYS A 200 30.22 9.93 39.16
C LYS A 200 29.38 10.20 40.41
N ILE A 201 28.33 9.41 40.65
CA ILE A 201 27.38 9.60 41.77
C ILE A 201 27.25 8.39 42.71
N LYS A 202 27.92 7.27 42.40
CA LYS A 202 27.75 5.96 43.06
C LYS A 202 27.82 5.98 44.59
N ASP A 203 28.64 6.84 45.17
CA ASP A 203 28.85 6.93 46.63
C ASP A 203 28.23 8.19 47.25
N ARG A 204 27.29 8.84 46.55
CA ARG A 204 26.65 10.09 46.97
C ARG A 204 25.14 9.93 47.03
N LYS A 205 24.50 10.67 47.93
CA LYS A 205 23.04 10.77 47.97
C LYS A 205 22.52 11.37 46.66
N ILE A 206 21.76 10.60 45.90
CA ILE A 206 21.23 11.04 44.60
C ILE A 206 20.17 12.12 44.80
N THR A 207 20.48 13.33 44.34
CA THR A 207 19.57 14.47 44.29
C THR A 207 19.52 15.02 42.87
N LYS A 208 18.42 15.68 42.50
CA LYS A 208 18.28 16.31 41.18
C LYS A 208 19.38 17.35 40.92
N SER A 209 19.74 18.14 41.94
CA SER A 209 20.83 19.12 41.85
C SER A 209 22.19 18.48 41.61
N LEU A 210 22.47 17.31 42.19
CA LEU A 210 23.69 16.55 41.92
C LEU A 210 23.72 16.03 40.47
N ILE A 211 22.59 15.54 39.96
CA ILE A 211 22.48 15.10 38.56
C ILE A 211 22.67 16.27 37.59
N GLU A 212 22.07 17.43 37.86
CA GLU A 212 22.26 18.64 37.05
C GLU A 212 23.73 19.05 36.95
N ALA A 213 24.45 19.02 38.08
CA ALA A 213 25.87 19.34 38.12
C ALA A 213 26.69 18.35 37.26
N VAL A 214 26.40 17.05 37.36
CA VAL A 214 27.10 16.01 36.57
C VAL A 214 26.75 16.10 35.09
N LEU A 215 25.48 16.38 34.73
CA LEU A 215 25.06 16.56 33.34
C LEU A 215 25.81 17.71 32.67
N LEU A 216 26.01 18.83 33.38
CA LEU A 216 26.83 19.95 32.89
C LEU A 216 28.29 19.54 32.68
N GLU A 217 28.86 18.77 33.61
CA GLU A 217 30.24 18.30 33.53
C GLU A 217 30.48 17.42 32.29
N ILE A 218 29.50 16.58 31.92
CA ILE A 218 29.56 15.73 30.72
C ILE A 218 29.01 16.41 29.45
N GLY A 219 28.72 17.72 29.50
CA GLY A 219 28.24 18.49 28.35
C GLY A 219 26.83 18.13 27.87
N LYS A 220 25.96 17.65 28.77
CA LYS A 220 24.57 17.28 28.47
C LYS A 220 23.57 18.30 29.03
N PRO A 221 22.40 18.49 28.40
CA PRO A 221 21.40 19.47 28.82
C PRO A 221 20.82 19.19 30.21
N ARG A 222 20.61 20.25 31.02
CA ARG A 222 19.91 20.15 32.33
C ARG A 222 18.46 19.68 32.21
N SER A 223 17.82 19.83 31.05
CA SER A 223 16.45 19.37 30.81
C SER A 223 16.29 17.85 30.94
N LEU A 224 17.39 17.08 30.92
CA LEU A 224 17.37 15.62 31.07
C LEU A 224 17.33 15.15 32.52
N THR A 225 17.47 16.04 33.50
CA THR A 225 17.60 15.69 34.93
C THR A 225 16.49 14.80 35.45
N ASP A 226 15.22 15.12 35.15
CA ASP A 226 14.07 14.37 35.67
C ASP A 226 14.01 12.95 35.12
N ILE A 227 14.34 12.80 33.83
CA ILE A 227 14.32 11.52 33.13
C ILE A 227 15.48 10.63 33.63
N ILE A 228 16.68 11.20 33.76
CA ILE A 228 17.86 10.50 34.29
C ILE A 228 17.67 10.09 35.76
N TYR A 229 17.11 10.99 36.59
CA TYR A 229 16.78 10.70 37.98
C TYR A 229 15.78 9.55 38.10
N GLY A 230 14.73 9.53 37.27
CA GLY A 230 13.78 8.43 37.22
C GLY A 230 14.42 7.10 36.83
N LYS A 231 15.29 7.09 35.82
CA LYS A 231 16.01 5.89 35.36
C LYS A 231 17.00 5.35 36.40
N LEU A 232 17.73 6.21 37.11
CA LEU A 232 18.64 5.81 38.17
C LEU A 232 17.89 5.09 39.32
N LYS A 233 16.75 5.65 39.73
CA LYS A 233 15.86 5.01 40.72
C LYS A 233 15.35 3.64 40.27
N LEU A 234 14.96 3.51 39.00
CA LEU A 234 14.51 2.23 38.45
C LEU A 234 15.62 1.17 38.42
N ARG A 235 16.89 1.58 38.36
CA ARG A 235 18.05 0.67 38.47
C ARG A 235 18.42 0.32 39.93
N GLY A 236 17.61 0.75 40.90
CA GLY A 236 17.76 0.38 42.31
C GLY A 236 18.81 1.19 43.07
N ILE A 237 19.09 2.42 42.63
CA ILE A 237 20.09 3.33 43.20
C ILE A 237 19.42 4.64 43.65
#